data_AF-A0A847G515-F1
#
_entry.id   AF-A0A847G515-F1
#
_cell.length_a   1.000
_cell.length_b   1.000
_cell.length_c   1.000
_cell.angle_alpha   90.00
_cell.angle_beta   90.00
_cell.angle_gamma   90.00
#
_symmetry.space_group_name_H-M   'P 1'
#
loop_
_entity.id
_entity.type
_entity.pdbx_description
1 polymer ?
#
loop_
_entity_poly.entity_id
_entity_poly.type
_entity_poly.pdbx_seq_one_letter_code
_entity_poly.pdbx_strand_id
1 'polypeptide(L)'
;MQVFPIEIDNSPLNEGITISSGIAHFDTNPPTAESQADVVFLRGLPRTRCWYGACDCDLHPIIVSTERKFTELPLASEVLKALRARDFKSSHIANLDAQSIPYPGYHPDTDNDEIHTDSEEQSIFCRMEDLQHREGEIDPEYSPDDSFYWHQELRKYVWDGHLYYVLLHEEPENHGEFAFSEWVILFAVGVSKKTGNLVGAVTHQACHNFCD
;
A
#
# COMPACT_ATOMS: atom_id res chain seq x y z
N MET A 1 -7.66 19.60 -4.13
CA MET A 1 -7.28 18.34 -4.79
C MET A 1 -5.78 18.26 -4.64
N GLN A 2 -5.30 17.25 -3.91
CA GLN A 2 -3.87 17.03 -3.72
C GLN A 2 -3.49 15.85 -4.60
N VAL A 3 -2.40 15.99 -5.35
CA VAL A 3 -1.83 14.89 -6.15
C VAL A 3 -0.88 14.12 -5.23
N PHE A 4 -0.90 12.80 -5.31
CA PHE A 4 0.01 11.95 -4.57
C PHE A 4 1.46 12.20 -5.04
N PRO A 5 2.46 12.26 -4.15
CA PRO A 5 3.72 12.99 -4.40
C PRO A 5 4.77 12.27 -5.26
N ILE A 6 4.35 11.30 -6.09
CA ILE A 6 5.25 10.61 -7.03
C ILE A 6 5.05 11.17 -8.43
N GLU A 7 6.14 11.56 -9.07
CA GLU A 7 6.10 12.07 -10.45
C GLU A 7 5.54 10.99 -11.38
N ILE A 8 4.54 11.35 -12.18
CA ILE A 8 3.80 10.38 -13.02
C ILE A 8 4.72 9.70 -14.03
N ASP A 9 5.74 10.43 -14.52
CA ASP A 9 6.65 9.94 -15.55
C ASP A 9 7.49 8.75 -15.04
N ASN A 10 7.88 8.75 -13.76
CA ASN A 10 8.66 7.68 -13.13
C ASN A 10 7.81 6.70 -12.30
N SER A 11 6.50 6.94 -12.23
CA SER A 11 5.59 6.15 -11.40
C SER A 11 5.52 4.68 -11.84
N PRO A 12 5.52 3.71 -10.90
CA PRO A 12 5.24 2.31 -11.20
C PRO A 12 3.81 2.05 -11.67
N LEU A 13 2.97 3.09 -11.74
CA LEU A 13 1.56 2.98 -12.08
C LEU A 13 1.31 3.50 -13.50
N ASN A 14 0.31 2.92 -14.16
CA ASN A 14 -0.22 3.41 -15.44
C ASN A 14 -1.13 4.62 -15.29
N GLU A 15 -1.42 5.04 -14.06
CA GLU A 15 -2.41 6.05 -13.74
C GLU A 15 -2.05 6.78 -12.44
N GLY A 16 -2.29 8.09 -12.40
CA GLY A 16 -2.07 8.91 -11.21
C GLY A 16 -3.05 8.62 -10.09
N ILE A 17 -2.63 8.94 -8.86
CA ILE A 17 -3.47 8.91 -7.66
C ILE A 17 -3.79 10.34 -7.24
N THR A 18 -5.08 10.63 -7.13
CA THR A 18 -5.62 11.87 -6.60
C THR A 18 -6.18 11.66 -5.20
N ILE A 19 -5.94 12.62 -4.30
CA ILE A 19 -6.58 12.68 -3.00
C ILE A 19 -7.72 13.70 -3.05
N SER A 20 -8.95 13.20 -2.90
CA SER A 20 -10.16 14.01 -2.81
C SER A 20 -10.88 13.75 -1.48
N SER A 21 -11.17 14.82 -0.75
CA SER A 21 -11.83 14.76 0.57
C SER A 21 -11.18 13.75 1.53
N GLY A 22 -9.85 13.71 1.53
CA GLY A 22 -9.03 12.87 2.41
C GLY A 22 -8.92 11.40 1.99
N ILE A 23 -9.47 10.99 0.85
CA ILE A 23 -9.38 9.63 0.33
C ILE A 23 -8.61 9.64 -1.00
N ALA A 24 -7.59 8.80 -1.10
CA ALA A 24 -6.87 8.52 -2.33
C ALA A 24 -7.72 7.64 -3.27
N HIS A 25 -7.60 7.89 -4.57
CA HIS A 25 -8.20 7.09 -5.62
C HIS A 25 -7.46 7.33 -6.93
N PHE A 26 -7.60 6.39 -7.88
CA PHE A 26 -7.11 6.58 -9.23
C PHE A 26 -7.93 7.66 -9.98
N ASP A 27 -7.29 8.45 -10.83
CA ASP A 27 -7.87 9.61 -11.51
C ASP A 27 -9.16 9.30 -12.30
N THR A 28 -9.21 8.17 -12.97
CA THR A 28 -10.33 7.69 -13.77
C THR A 28 -11.43 7.05 -12.94
N ASN A 29 -11.17 6.73 -11.66
CA ASN A 29 -12.07 5.96 -10.80
C ASN A 29 -12.31 6.63 -9.43
N PRO A 30 -12.86 7.87 -9.41
CA PRO A 30 -13.19 8.55 -8.17
C PRO A 30 -14.25 7.79 -7.35
N PRO A 31 -14.28 7.95 -6.01
CA PRO A 31 -15.32 7.35 -5.19
C PRO A 31 -16.72 7.77 -5.64
N THR A 32 -17.59 6.78 -5.86
CA THR A 32 -18.98 6.97 -6.27
C THR A 32 -19.94 6.86 -5.07
N ALA A 33 -21.23 7.13 -5.29
CA ALA A 33 -22.25 6.92 -4.27
C ALA A 33 -22.32 5.46 -3.77
N GLU A 34 -21.98 4.50 -4.63
CA GLU A 34 -21.92 3.07 -4.27
C GLU A 34 -20.76 2.76 -3.30
N SER A 35 -19.74 3.61 -3.27
CA SER A 35 -18.57 3.48 -2.39
C SER A 35 -18.77 4.18 -1.04
N GLN A 36 -19.95 4.75 -0.77
CA GLN A 36 -20.19 5.59 0.41
C GLN A 36 -19.90 4.87 1.74
N ALA A 37 -20.22 3.58 1.83
CA ALA A 37 -19.95 2.81 3.06
C ALA A 37 -18.45 2.60 3.32
N ASP A 38 -17.64 2.52 2.26
CA ASP A 38 -16.17 2.45 2.35
C ASP A 38 -15.61 3.82 2.74
N VAL A 39 -16.07 4.88 2.09
CA VAL A 39 -15.65 6.26 2.37
C VAL A 39 -15.92 6.64 3.83
N VAL A 40 -17.08 6.29 4.38
CA VAL A 40 -17.42 6.58 5.79
C VAL A 40 -16.47 5.85 6.74
N PHE A 41 -16.18 4.58 6.46
CA PHE A 41 -15.25 3.80 7.28
C PHE A 41 -13.83 4.39 7.22
N LEU A 42 -13.30 4.59 6.01
CA LEU A 42 -11.94 5.08 5.80
C LEU A 42 -11.72 6.48 6.39
N ARG A 43 -12.72 7.36 6.32
CA ARG A 43 -12.67 8.69 6.97
C ARG A 43 -12.70 8.65 8.49
N GLY A 44 -13.13 7.53 9.07
CA GLY A 44 -13.13 7.31 10.52
C GLY A 44 -11.76 6.92 11.07
N LEU A 45 -10.80 6.59 10.21
CA LEU A 45 -9.43 6.26 10.62
C LEU A 45 -8.66 7.56 11.00
N PRO A 46 -7.83 7.53 12.06
CA PRO A 46 -7.05 8.70 12.48
C PRO A 46 -6.01 9.08 11.41
N ARG A 47 -5.41 10.27 11.49
CA ARG A 47 -4.25 10.56 10.64
C ARG A 47 -3.04 9.83 11.16
N THR A 48 -2.21 9.31 10.26
CA THR A 48 -0.96 8.62 10.62
C THR A 48 0.02 8.68 9.44
N ARG A 49 1.19 8.09 9.63
CA ARG A 49 2.30 8.01 8.67
C ARG A 49 2.74 6.57 8.48
N CYS A 50 3.43 6.31 7.38
CA CYS A 50 4.15 5.06 7.15
C CYS A 50 5.05 4.76 8.35
N TRP A 51 4.96 3.55 8.89
CA TRP A 51 5.73 3.13 10.06
C TRP A 51 7.20 2.86 9.73
N TYR A 52 7.43 2.15 8.64
CA TYR A 52 8.77 1.71 8.24
C TYR A 52 9.30 2.57 7.08
N GLY A 53 10.59 2.88 7.13
CA GLY A 53 11.29 3.60 6.07
C GLY A 53 12.16 4.76 6.57
N ALA A 54 12.67 5.55 5.61
CA ALA A 54 13.65 6.61 5.86
C ALA A 54 13.06 8.03 5.92
N CYS A 55 11.79 8.20 5.54
CA CYS A 55 11.11 9.50 5.44
C CYS A 55 9.75 9.49 6.18
N ASP A 56 9.37 10.66 6.70
CA ASP A 56 8.06 10.92 7.29
C ASP A 56 6.97 11.07 6.22
N CYS A 57 6.48 9.95 5.69
CA CYS A 57 5.46 9.94 4.63
C CYS A 57 4.05 9.71 5.21
N ASP A 58 3.12 10.61 4.90
CA ASP A 58 1.72 10.46 5.31
C ASP A 58 1.10 9.17 4.76
N LEU A 59 0.26 8.54 5.59
CA LEU A 59 -0.53 7.39 5.17
C LEU A 59 -1.92 7.86 4.73
N HIS A 60 -2.30 7.54 3.51
CA HIS A 60 -3.56 7.97 2.93
C HIS A 60 -4.52 6.78 2.78
N PRO A 61 -5.77 6.89 3.25
CA PRO A 61 -6.74 5.85 2.98
C PRO A 61 -7.09 5.85 1.48
N ILE A 62 -7.18 4.68 0.86
CA ILE A 62 -7.43 4.53 -0.57
C ILE A 62 -8.69 3.71 -0.85
N ILE A 63 -9.42 4.10 -1.90
CA ILE A 63 -10.45 3.26 -2.54
C ILE A 63 -10.04 3.04 -4.00
N VAL A 64 -10.05 1.78 -4.41
CA VAL A 64 -9.86 1.37 -5.80
C VAL A 64 -11.19 0.85 -6.30
N SER A 65 -11.94 1.74 -6.96
CA SER A 65 -13.20 1.37 -7.59
C SER A 65 -12.90 0.55 -8.85
N THR A 66 -13.31 -0.71 -8.85
CA THR A 66 -13.22 -1.58 -10.03
C THR A 66 -14.55 -1.58 -10.79
N GLU A 67 -14.48 -1.70 -12.12
CA GLU A 67 -15.67 -1.89 -12.98
C GLU A 67 -16.40 -3.18 -12.62
N ARG A 68 -15.63 -4.24 -12.36
CA ARG A 68 -16.12 -5.51 -11.84
C ARG A 68 -15.85 -5.58 -10.34
N LYS A 69 -16.91 -5.60 -9.53
CA LYS A 69 -16.81 -5.80 -8.08
C LYS A 69 -16.32 -7.21 -7.77
N PHE A 70 -15.43 -7.31 -6.79
CA PHE A 70 -14.98 -8.58 -6.27
C PHE A 70 -16.07 -9.17 -5.36
N THR A 71 -16.45 -10.41 -5.64
CA THR A 71 -17.41 -11.19 -4.85
C THR A 71 -16.75 -12.28 -4.03
N GLU A 72 -15.42 -12.37 -4.12
CA GLU A 72 -14.53 -13.31 -3.44
C GLU A 72 -13.13 -12.68 -3.37
N LEU A 73 -12.17 -13.38 -2.76
CA LEU A 73 -10.78 -12.91 -2.73
C LEU A 73 -10.18 -12.94 -4.15
N PRO A 74 -9.70 -11.82 -4.68
CA PRO A 74 -9.07 -11.77 -6.00
C PRO A 74 -7.73 -12.51 -5.99
N LEU A 75 -7.25 -12.91 -7.16
CA LEU A 75 -5.85 -13.32 -7.31
C LEU A 75 -4.93 -12.09 -7.17
N ALA A 76 -3.68 -12.30 -6.76
CA ALA A 76 -2.69 -11.24 -6.69
C ALA A 76 -2.51 -10.50 -8.03
N SER A 77 -2.56 -11.22 -9.16
CA SER A 77 -2.56 -10.63 -10.50
C SER A 77 -3.73 -9.66 -10.75
N GLU A 78 -4.92 -9.99 -10.23
CA GLU A 78 -6.10 -9.11 -10.33
C GLU A 78 -5.97 -7.88 -9.44
N VAL A 79 -5.33 -8.02 -8.26
CA VAL A 79 -5.03 -6.89 -7.36
C VAL A 79 -4.05 -5.93 -8.02
N LEU A 80 -2.92 -6.42 -8.55
CA LEU A 80 -1.94 -5.57 -9.26
C LEU A 80 -2.57 -4.82 -10.44
N LYS A 81 -3.43 -5.50 -11.20
CA LYS A 81 -4.19 -4.87 -12.29
C LYS A 81 -5.16 -3.80 -11.80
N ALA A 82 -5.86 -4.06 -10.69
CA ALA A 82 -6.75 -3.07 -10.07
C ALA A 82 -5.97 -1.85 -9.57
N LEU A 83 -4.77 -2.07 -9.02
CA LEU A 83 -3.83 -1.04 -8.60
C LEU A 83 -3.10 -0.34 -9.75
N ARG A 84 -3.40 -0.67 -11.00
CA ARG A 84 -2.79 -0.05 -12.19
C ARG A 84 -1.27 -0.20 -12.24
N ALA A 85 -0.70 -1.25 -11.62
CA ALA A 85 0.72 -1.53 -11.73
C ALA A 85 1.12 -1.64 -13.22
N ARG A 86 2.18 -0.92 -13.60
CA ARG A 86 2.70 -0.84 -14.98
C ARG A 86 3.44 -2.12 -15.33
N ASP A 87 4.55 -2.35 -14.64
CA ASP A 87 5.42 -3.51 -14.80
C ASP A 87 5.79 -4.04 -13.42
N PHE A 88 5.13 -5.11 -12.98
CA PHE A 88 5.50 -5.79 -11.73
C PHE A 88 6.74 -6.67 -11.96
N LYS A 89 7.85 -6.32 -11.32
CA LYS A 89 9.16 -6.98 -11.50
C LYS A 89 9.63 -7.60 -10.19
N SER A 90 9.48 -8.92 -10.08
CA SER A 90 9.91 -9.68 -8.91
C SER A 90 10.64 -10.96 -9.33
N SER A 91 11.84 -11.15 -8.79
CA SER A 91 12.62 -12.39 -8.95
C SER A 91 12.16 -13.50 -8.00
N HIS A 92 11.39 -13.15 -6.98
CA HIS A 92 11.12 -14.03 -5.83
C HIS A 92 9.65 -14.47 -5.73
N ILE A 93 8.76 -13.82 -6.48
CA ILE A 93 7.34 -14.17 -6.56
C ILE A 93 7.07 -14.83 -7.91
N ALA A 94 7.05 -16.17 -7.89
CA ALA A 94 6.88 -16.97 -9.11
C ALA A 94 5.41 -17.17 -9.53
N ASN A 95 4.44 -16.97 -8.63
CA ASN A 95 3.03 -17.25 -8.90
C ASN A 95 2.12 -16.11 -8.42
N LEU A 96 1.54 -15.38 -9.37
CA LEU A 96 0.53 -14.34 -9.13
C LEU A 96 -0.91 -14.86 -9.24
N ASP A 97 -1.10 -16.12 -9.66
CA ASP A 97 -2.39 -16.82 -9.69
C ASP A 97 -2.66 -17.50 -8.34
N ALA A 98 -2.50 -16.73 -7.27
CA ALA A 98 -2.73 -17.15 -5.89
C ALA A 98 -3.43 -16.04 -5.10
N GLN A 99 -4.31 -16.44 -4.17
CA GLN A 99 -4.92 -15.53 -3.20
C GLN A 99 -4.00 -15.29 -1.99
N SER A 100 -3.21 -16.29 -1.58
CA SER A 100 -2.26 -16.15 -0.49
C SER A 100 -0.85 -16.33 -1.02
N ILE A 101 -0.04 -15.30 -0.83
CA ILE A 101 1.37 -15.27 -1.20
C ILE A 101 2.16 -15.01 0.10
N PRO A 102 3.13 -15.86 0.45
CA PRO A 102 4.00 -15.62 1.60
C PRO A 102 4.90 -14.42 1.33
N TYR A 103 5.39 -13.78 2.40
CA TYR A 103 6.44 -12.78 2.25
C TYR A 103 7.66 -13.39 1.55
N PRO A 104 8.17 -12.79 0.45
CA PRO A 104 9.30 -13.36 -0.29
C PRO A 104 10.60 -13.35 0.52
N GLY A 105 10.70 -12.54 1.58
CA GLY A 105 11.95 -12.26 2.28
C GLY A 105 12.62 -10.99 1.76
N TYR A 106 13.63 -10.53 2.49
CA TYR A 106 14.44 -9.38 2.07
C TYR A 106 15.47 -9.77 1.03
N HIS A 107 15.41 -9.16 -0.16
CA HIS A 107 16.30 -9.47 -1.30
C HIS A 107 16.84 -8.20 -1.96
N PRO A 108 17.86 -7.56 -1.37
CA PRO A 108 18.51 -6.41 -1.98
C PRO A 108 19.22 -6.79 -3.29
N ASP A 109 19.51 -5.79 -4.12
CA ASP A 109 20.21 -5.91 -5.42
C ASP A 109 19.51 -6.81 -6.48
N THR A 110 18.21 -7.03 -6.37
CA THR A 110 17.42 -7.83 -7.32
C THR A 110 16.12 -7.13 -7.71
N ASP A 111 15.45 -7.58 -8.78
CA ASP A 111 14.07 -7.16 -9.05
C ASP A 111 13.18 -7.62 -7.88
N ASN A 112 12.70 -6.67 -7.07
CA ASN A 112 12.15 -6.90 -5.75
C ASN A 112 10.80 -6.19 -5.52
N ASP A 113 9.99 -5.96 -6.56
CA ASP A 113 8.58 -5.65 -6.32
C ASP A 113 7.93 -6.79 -5.51
N GLU A 114 7.05 -6.41 -4.60
CA GLU A 114 6.45 -7.34 -3.66
C GLU A 114 4.92 -7.32 -3.76
N ILE A 115 4.32 -8.50 -3.69
CA ILE A 115 2.92 -8.67 -3.31
C ILE A 115 2.82 -9.89 -2.41
N HIS A 116 2.38 -9.69 -1.17
CA HIS A 116 2.23 -10.77 -0.20
C HIS A 116 1.04 -10.52 0.72
N THR A 117 0.71 -11.53 1.52
CA THR A 117 -0.45 -11.53 2.44
C THR A 117 -0.06 -11.75 3.89
N ASP A 118 1.25 -11.78 4.16
CA ASP A 118 1.80 -11.90 5.51
C ASP A 118 1.64 -10.58 6.27
N SER A 119 0.86 -10.60 7.35
CA SER A 119 0.57 -9.39 8.13
C SER A 119 1.69 -8.97 9.08
N GLU A 120 2.63 -9.88 9.38
CA GLU A 120 3.73 -9.59 10.30
C GLU A 120 4.94 -8.97 9.57
N GLU A 121 5.05 -9.21 8.27
CA GLU A 121 6.16 -8.74 7.42
C GLU A 121 5.85 -7.47 6.64
N GLN A 122 4.67 -6.88 6.83
CA GLN A 122 4.26 -5.65 6.14
C GLN A 122 5.08 -4.43 6.63
N SER A 123 5.31 -3.48 5.73
CA SER A 123 6.17 -2.30 5.98
C SER A 123 5.42 -0.96 6.06
N ILE A 124 4.10 -0.97 6.21
CA ILE A 124 3.26 0.24 6.18
C ILE A 124 2.84 0.67 7.59
N PHE A 125 2.44 -0.29 8.42
CA PHE A 125 1.87 -0.08 9.74
C PHE A 125 2.84 -0.48 10.85
N CYS A 126 2.63 0.06 12.04
CA CYS A 126 3.34 -0.38 13.23
C CYS A 126 3.00 -1.84 13.55
N ARG A 127 4.02 -2.64 13.88
CA ARG A 127 3.86 -4.06 14.24
C ARG A 127 3.74 -4.22 15.75
N MET A 128 3.12 -5.33 16.17
CA MET A 128 2.94 -5.62 17.59
C MET A 128 4.28 -5.72 18.34
N GLU A 129 5.29 -6.30 17.71
CA GLU A 129 6.63 -6.40 18.27
C GLU A 129 7.26 -5.01 18.49
N ASP A 130 7.04 -4.09 17.57
CA ASP A 130 7.58 -2.73 17.62
C ASP A 130 6.91 -1.91 18.75
N LEU A 131 5.62 -2.16 19.02
CA LEU A 131 4.91 -1.56 20.16
C LEU A 131 5.48 -1.97 21.52
N GLN A 132 6.12 -3.14 21.61
CA GLN A 132 6.62 -3.71 22.86
C GLN A 132 8.06 -3.26 23.18
N HIS A 133 8.87 -2.95 22.18
CA HIS A 133 10.28 -2.56 22.33
C HIS A 133 10.47 -1.04 22.49
N ARG A 134 9.64 -0.41 23.35
CA ARG A 134 9.65 1.05 23.62
C ARG A 134 10.91 1.51 24.36
N GLU A 135 12.05 1.56 23.68
CA GLU A 135 13.27 2.23 24.15
C GLU A 135 13.69 3.32 23.16
N GLY A 136 13.03 4.48 23.18
CA GLY A 136 13.40 5.62 22.35
C GLY A 136 12.43 6.80 22.41
N GLU A 137 12.92 7.98 22.00
CA GLU A 137 12.13 9.20 21.77
C GLU A 137 11.22 9.00 20.55
N ILE A 138 10.00 8.50 20.78
CA ILE A 138 8.95 8.50 19.77
C ILE A 138 8.57 9.97 19.53
N ASP A 139 8.55 10.41 18.27
CA ASP A 139 8.05 11.73 17.89
C ASP A 139 6.65 11.90 18.50
N PRO A 140 6.42 12.90 19.38
CA PRO A 140 5.13 13.10 20.04
C PRO A 140 3.99 13.42 19.05
N GLU A 141 4.28 13.79 17.81
CA GLU A 141 3.29 13.95 16.74
C GLU A 141 2.88 12.63 16.09
N TYR A 142 3.63 11.55 16.33
CA TYR A 142 3.38 10.23 15.76
C TYR A 142 2.96 9.22 16.83
N SER A 143 1.79 8.62 16.62
CA SER A 143 1.26 7.58 17.48
C SER A 143 1.46 6.21 16.80
N PRO A 144 2.43 5.39 17.25
CA PRO A 144 2.54 3.99 16.85
C PRO A 144 1.22 3.24 17.07
N ASP A 145 0.49 3.62 18.12
CA ASP A 145 -0.81 3.06 18.47
C ASP A 145 -1.86 3.36 17.37
N ASP A 146 -1.83 4.55 16.73
CA ASP A 146 -2.72 4.90 15.62
C ASP A 146 -2.39 4.11 14.35
N SER A 147 -1.09 3.93 14.06
CA SER A 147 -0.62 3.13 12.92
C SER A 147 -1.00 1.66 13.08
N PHE A 148 -0.79 1.08 14.27
CA PHE A 148 -1.24 -0.27 14.60
C PHE A 148 -2.77 -0.38 14.55
N TYR A 149 -3.49 0.61 15.09
CA TYR A 149 -4.96 0.65 15.05
C TYR A 149 -5.51 0.62 13.62
N TRP A 150 -4.90 1.38 12.70
CA TRP A 150 -5.26 1.34 11.27
C TRP A 150 -5.22 -0.07 10.71
N HIS A 151 -4.12 -0.79 10.93
CA HIS A 151 -3.95 -2.15 10.43
C HIS A 151 -5.05 -3.08 10.93
N GLN A 152 -5.33 -3.01 12.24
CA GLN A 152 -6.36 -3.85 12.87
C GLN A 152 -7.76 -3.53 12.34
N GLU A 153 -8.12 -2.25 12.20
CA GLU A 153 -9.43 -1.86 11.69
C GLU A 153 -9.61 -2.21 10.20
N LEU A 154 -8.57 -2.03 9.38
CA LEU A 154 -8.58 -2.46 7.98
C LEU A 154 -8.82 -3.97 7.88
N ARG A 155 -8.08 -4.78 8.64
CA ARG A 155 -8.29 -6.24 8.68
C ARG A 155 -9.68 -6.63 9.15
N LYS A 156 -10.28 -5.93 10.12
CA LYS A 156 -11.68 -6.22 10.52
C LYS A 156 -12.68 -5.90 9.41
N TYR A 157 -12.40 -4.87 8.61
CA TYR A 157 -13.31 -4.37 7.59
C TYR A 157 -13.34 -5.23 6.32
N VAL A 158 -12.17 -5.70 5.87
CA VAL A 158 -12.01 -6.42 4.61
C VAL A 158 -12.41 -7.90 4.72
N TRP A 159 -12.63 -8.55 3.58
CA TRP A 159 -12.98 -9.96 3.45
C TRP A 159 -12.00 -10.85 4.21
N ASP A 160 -12.48 -11.61 5.19
CA ASP A 160 -11.70 -12.51 6.06
C ASP A 160 -10.41 -11.93 6.68
N GLY A 161 -10.33 -10.59 6.82
CA GLY A 161 -9.12 -9.91 7.26
C GLY A 161 -7.91 -10.09 6.37
N HIS A 162 -8.18 -10.39 5.10
CA HIS A 162 -7.22 -10.60 4.05
C HIS A 162 -6.81 -9.27 3.41
N LEU A 163 -5.55 -8.90 3.61
CA LEU A 163 -4.91 -7.75 2.98
C LEU A 163 -3.77 -8.24 2.08
N TYR A 164 -3.67 -7.62 0.91
CA TYR A 164 -2.50 -7.66 0.06
C TYR A 164 -1.63 -6.46 0.41
N TYR A 165 -0.39 -6.75 0.79
CA TYR A 165 0.67 -5.76 0.96
C TYR A 165 1.47 -5.75 -0.34
N VAL A 166 1.57 -4.58 -0.94
CA VAL A 166 2.20 -4.40 -2.26
C VAL A 166 3.25 -3.32 -2.16
N LEU A 167 4.43 -3.60 -2.70
CA LEU A 167 5.53 -2.66 -2.85
C LEU A 167 5.89 -2.61 -4.33
N LEU A 168 5.87 -1.41 -4.91
CA LEU A 168 6.22 -1.19 -6.32
C LEU A 168 7.30 -0.12 -6.42
N HIS A 169 8.36 -0.40 -7.15
CA HIS A 169 9.47 0.53 -7.37
C HIS A 169 9.19 1.49 -8.53
N GLU A 170 9.54 2.76 -8.35
CA GLU A 170 9.66 3.67 -9.49
C GLU A 170 10.68 3.17 -10.51
N GLU A 171 10.61 3.68 -11.74
CA GLU A 171 11.63 3.39 -12.74
C GLU A 171 13.01 3.87 -12.23
N PRO A 172 14.06 3.02 -12.30
CA PRO A 172 15.38 3.43 -11.81
C PRO A 172 15.92 4.66 -12.54
N GLU A 173 16.40 5.64 -11.78
CA GLU A 173 17.06 6.83 -12.29
C GLU A 173 18.58 6.62 -12.34
N ASN A 174 19.24 7.23 -13.33
CA ASN A 174 20.69 7.10 -13.49
C ASN A 174 21.43 8.14 -12.63
N HIS A 175 22.16 7.68 -11.62
CA HIS A 175 22.99 8.50 -10.73
C HIS A 175 24.48 8.28 -10.99
N GLY A 176 24.90 8.55 -12.23
CA GLY A 176 26.29 8.39 -12.66
C GLY A 176 26.64 6.93 -13.00
N GLU A 177 27.30 6.22 -12.09
CA GLU A 177 27.76 4.84 -12.33
C GLU A 177 26.74 3.77 -11.92
N PHE A 178 25.67 4.16 -11.23
CA PHE A 178 24.63 3.26 -10.73
C PHE A 178 23.25 3.80 -11.10
N ALA A 179 22.30 2.90 -11.35
CA ALA A 179 20.89 3.23 -11.51
C ALA A 179 20.10 2.58 -10.38
N PHE A 180 19.24 3.34 -9.71
CA PHE A 180 18.39 2.82 -8.63
C PHE A 180 17.08 3.59 -8.57
N SER A 181 16.05 2.97 -8.01
CA SER A 181 14.77 3.63 -7.75
C SER A 181 14.87 4.46 -6.47
N GLU A 182 14.60 5.75 -6.52
CA GLU A 182 14.66 6.59 -5.31
C GLU A 182 13.47 6.31 -4.38
N TRP A 183 12.31 5.99 -4.94
CA TRP A 183 11.06 5.81 -4.20
C TRP A 183 10.34 4.50 -4.52
N VAL A 184 9.53 4.07 -3.56
CA VAL A 184 8.58 2.97 -3.69
C VAL A 184 7.17 3.45 -3.35
N ILE A 185 6.16 2.86 -4.01
CA ILE A 185 4.76 2.97 -3.62
C ILE A 185 4.37 1.74 -2.83
N LEU A 186 3.77 1.99 -1.66
CA LEU A 186 3.32 0.97 -0.76
C LEU A 186 1.79 0.98 -0.68
N PHE A 187 1.19 -0.19 -0.84
CA PHE A 187 -0.25 -0.40 -0.66
C PHE A 187 -0.51 -1.48 0.38
N ALA A 188 -1.56 -1.30 1.17
CA ALA A 188 -2.19 -2.37 1.93
C ALA A 188 -3.67 -2.34 1.60
N VAL A 189 -4.14 -3.29 0.78
CA VAL A 189 -5.52 -3.29 0.26
C VAL A 189 -6.21 -4.63 0.44
N GLY A 190 -7.51 -4.60 0.71
CA GLY A 190 -8.35 -5.80 0.76
C GLY A 190 -9.73 -5.53 0.21
N VAL A 191 -10.48 -6.59 -0.04
CA VAL A 191 -11.84 -6.47 -0.60
C VAL A 191 -12.81 -6.00 0.47
N SER A 192 -13.51 -4.90 0.22
CA SER A 192 -14.63 -4.48 1.06
C SER A 192 -15.79 -5.48 0.93
N LYS A 193 -16.22 -6.05 2.06
CA LYS A 193 -17.41 -6.93 2.12
C LYS A 193 -18.70 -6.22 1.72
N LYS A 194 -18.72 -4.88 1.73
CA LYS A 194 -19.93 -4.08 1.49
C LYS A 194 -20.12 -3.74 0.02
N THR A 195 -19.02 -3.47 -0.68
CA THR A 195 -19.05 -2.88 -2.03
C THR A 195 -18.32 -3.73 -3.07
N GLY A 196 -17.46 -4.66 -2.64
CA GLY A 196 -16.57 -5.41 -3.51
C GLY A 196 -15.44 -4.57 -4.15
N ASN A 197 -15.25 -3.32 -3.71
CA ASN A 197 -14.07 -2.51 -4.05
C ASN A 197 -12.84 -3.02 -3.30
N LEU A 198 -11.64 -2.68 -3.78
CA LEU A 198 -10.46 -2.72 -2.90
C LEU A 198 -10.42 -1.44 -2.07
N VAL A 199 -10.18 -1.59 -0.77
CA VAL A 199 -10.06 -0.50 0.19
C VAL A 199 -8.84 -0.73 1.05
N GLY A 200 -8.21 0.34 1.52
CA GLY A 200 -6.95 0.17 2.20
C GLY A 200 -6.22 1.46 2.53
N ALA A 201 -4.90 1.35 2.52
CA ALA A 201 -3.97 2.46 2.64
C ALA A 201 -3.00 2.49 1.44
N VAL A 202 -2.56 3.70 1.11
CA VAL A 202 -1.46 3.97 0.19
C VAL A 202 -0.51 4.98 0.81
N THR A 203 0.78 4.75 0.62
CA THR A 203 1.84 5.70 0.96
C THR A 203 3.02 5.50 0.00
N HIS A 204 4.03 6.32 0.15
CA HIS A 204 5.30 6.24 -0.57
C HIS A 204 6.41 6.29 0.44
N GLN A 205 7.59 5.87 0.04
CA GLN A 205 8.75 5.88 0.92
C GLN A 205 10.03 5.88 0.08
N ALA A 206 11.12 6.42 0.62
CA ALA A 206 12.41 6.26 -0.01
C ALA A 206 12.75 4.76 -0.09
N CYS A 207 13.25 4.27 -1.23
CA CYS A 207 13.66 2.87 -1.42
C CYS A 207 14.73 2.46 -0.40
N HIS A 208 15.52 3.42 0.10
CA HIS A 208 16.48 3.21 1.17
C HIS A 208 15.81 2.52 2.37
N ASN A 209 16.39 1.41 2.82
CA ASN A 209 15.90 0.38 3.76
C ASN A 209 15.00 -0.73 3.18
N PHE A 210 14.33 -0.53 2.05
CA PHE A 210 13.58 -1.61 1.36
C PHE A 210 14.45 -2.38 0.37
N CYS A 211 15.56 -1.77 -0.04
CA CYS A 211 16.35 -2.20 -1.18
C CYS A 211 17.87 -2.36 -0.86
N ASP A 212 18.29 -2.05 0.38
CA ASP A 212 19.70 -1.89 0.81
C ASP A 212 20.42 -3.15 1.33
#